data_AF-A0A934WFV1-F1
#
_entry.id   AF-A0A934WFV1-F1
#
_cell.length_a   1.000
_cell.length_b   1.000
_cell.length_c   1.000
_cell.angle_alpha   90.00
_cell.angle_beta   90.00
_cell.angle_gamma   90.00
#
_symmetry.space_group_name_H-M   'P 1'
#
loop_
_entity.id
_entity.type
_entity.pdbx_description
1 polymer ?
#
loop_
_entity_poly.entity_id
_entity_poly.type
_entity_poly.pdbx_seq_one_letter_code
_entity_poly.pdbx_strand_id
1 'polypeptide(L)'
;MNNPQKIAQILVSAYPSEMPVLMYEMVSDNITDNGPLYSVSESEQTAIQSYKYQDVTDLYWDIPQRVWGVTYKAIASANQALAAIEELGNPEETEGSKAEALLCRAFGHFILANTFCIAYNPVSSNTDLGIPDMEASRNGS
;
A
#
# COMPACT_ATOMS: atom_id res chain seq x y z
N MET A 1 8.10 3.28 -29.44
CA MET A 1 8.28 4.49 -28.60
C MET A 1 8.61 4.05 -27.16
N ASN A 2 9.51 3.07 -27.01
CA ASN A 2 9.79 2.32 -25.76
C ASN A 2 11.31 2.36 -25.57
N ASN A 3 11.79 3.09 -24.57
CA ASN A 3 13.20 3.10 -24.19
C ASN A 3 13.31 3.06 -22.66
N PRO A 4 14.47 2.67 -22.11
CA PRO A 4 14.68 2.54 -20.66
C PRO A 4 14.33 3.79 -19.85
N GLN A 5 14.45 5.00 -20.43
CA GLN A 5 14.09 6.24 -19.73
C GLN A 5 12.60 6.36 -19.40
N LYS A 6 11.70 5.81 -20.23
CA LYS A 6 10.26 5.80 -19.91
C LYS A 6 9.91 4.84 -18.78
N ILE A 7 10.60 3.70 -18.68
CA ILE A 7 10.41 2.73 -17.59
C ILE A 7 10.78 3.38 -16.25
N ALA A 8 11.91 4.10 -16.21
CA ALA A 8 12.32 4.84 -15.02
C ALA A 8 11.27 5.89 -14.58
N GLN A 9 10.60 6.58 -15.53
CA GLN A 9 9.55 7.54 -15.19
C GLN A 9 8.29 6.88 -14.59
N ILE A 10 7.91 5.69 -15.09
CA ILE A 10 6.78 4.93 -14.54
C ILE A 10 7.11 4.46 -13.12
N LEU A 11 8.34 4.03 -12.87
CA LEU A 11 8.79 3.55 -11.56
C LEU A 11 8.76 4.61 -10.47
N VAL A 12 8.92 5.91 -10.79
CA VAL A 12 8.73 6.99 -9.80
C VAL A 12 7.34 6.94 -9.17
N SER A 13 6.31 6.55 -9.94
CA SER A 13 4.93 6.42 -9.44
C SER A 13 4.65 5.07 -8.75
N ALA A 14 5.61 4.14 -8.75
CA ALA A 14 5.50 2.85 -8.09
C ALA A 14 5.84 2.92 -6.58
N TYR A 15 6.27 4.08 -6.09
CA TYR A 15 6.44 4.35 -4.66
C TYR A 15 5.13 4.96 -4.11
N PRO A 16 4.46 4.31 -3.14
CA PRO A 16 3.25 4.88 -2.55
C PRO A 16 3.59 6.17 -1.78
N SER A 17 2.73 7.19 -1.93
CA SER A 17 2.94 8.51 -1.32
C SER A 17 2.40 8.66 0.10
N GLU A 18 1.69 7.65 0.61
CA GLU A 18 1.07 7.64 1.95
C GLU A 18 1.25 6.25 2.55
N MET A 19 1.42 6.18 3.87
CA MET A 19 1.72 4.94 4.59
C MET A 19 0.91 4.83 5.88
N PRO A 20 0.54 3.62 6.33
CA PRO A 20 -0.28 3.40 7.51
C PRO A 20 0.46 3.60 8.85
N VAL A 21 1.61 4.28 8.86
CA VAL A 21 2.52 4.36 10.02
C VAL A 21 1.84 4.94 11.25
N LEU A 22 1.10 6.04 11.08
CA LEU A 22 0.39 6.67 12.19
C LEU A 22 -0.62 5.70 12.83
N MET A 23 -1.40 4.99 12.01
CA MET A 23 -2.37 4.02 12.50
C MET A 23 -1.67 2.89 13.26
N TYR A 24 -0.58 2.34 12.71
CA TYR A 24 0.20 1.27 13.34
C TYR A 24 0.78 1.67 14.69
N GLU A 25 1.30 2.89 14.79
CA GLU A 25 1.84 3.40 16.05
C GLU A 25 0.72 3.56 17.09
N MET A 26 -0.41 4.14 16.69
CA MET A 26 -1.51 4.44 17.61
C MET A 26 -2.25 3.19 18.12
N VAL A 27 -2.28 2.10 17.35
CA VAL A 27 -2.85 0.82 17.81
C VAL A 27 -1.86 -0.03 18.62
N SER A 28 -0.62 0.41 18.75
CA SER A 28 0.39 -0.30 19.54
C SER A 28 0.22 -0.08 21.05
N ASP A 29 0.96 -0.83 21.85
CA ASP A 29 1.09 -0.66 23.29
C ASP A 29 2.12 0.40 23.71
N ASN A 30 2.73 1.11 22.75
CA ASN A 30 3.70 2.18 23.01
C ASN A 30 3.07 3.55 23.31
N ILE A 31 1.75 3.69 23.13
CA ILE A 31 1.02 4.96 23.29
C ILE A 31 0.10 4.89 24.51
N THR A 32 -0.03 6.01 25.22
CA THR A 32 -0.90 6.13 26.40
C THR A 32 -1.59 7.49 26.44
N ASP A 33 -2.83 7.50 26.91
CA ASP A 33 -3.59 8.72 27.20
C ASP A 33 -3.04 9.40 28.48
N ASN A 34 -2.52 10.61 28.34
CA ASN A 34 -2.00 11.43 29.45
C ASN A 34 -3.09 12.12 30.27
N GLY A 35 -4.36 11.83 29.99
CA GLY A 35 -5.51 12.32 30.74
C GLY A 35 -6.02 13.68 30.25
N PRO A 36 -7.13 14.17 30.83
CA PRO A 36 -7.92 15.28 30.28
C PRO A 36 -7.21 16.64 30.30
N LEU A 37 -6.09 16.76 31.02
CA LEU A 37 -5.25 17.97 31.04
C LEU A 37 -4.35 18.08 29.79
N TYR A 38 -4.20 16.99 29.04
CA TYR A 38 -3.39 16.89 27.84
C TYR A 38 -4.29 16.42 26.68
N SER A 39 -5.16 17.31 26.22
CA SER A 39 -6.01 17.05 25.06
C SER A 39 -5.21 17.11 23.77
N VAL A 40 -5.27 16.05 22.98
CA VAL A 40 -4.89 16.03 21.57
C VAL A 40 -5.85 16.89 20.75
N SER A 41 -5.34 17.56 19.74
CA SER A 41 -6.11 18.47 18.90
C SER A 41 -7.21 17.71 18.13
N GLU A 42 -8.33 18.37 17.83
CA GLU A 42 -9.33 17.82 16.88
C GLU A 42 -8.71 17.54 15.50
N SER A 43 -7.61 18.24 15.14
CA SER A 43 -6.84 17.96 13.92
C SER A 43 -6.06 16.63 13.95
N GLU A 44 -6.05 15.91 15.09
CA GLU A 44 -5.40 14.61 15.27
C GLU A 44 -6.45 13.49 15.40
N GLN A 45 -7.64 13.72 14.82
CA GLN A 45 -8.78 12.80 14.91
C GLN A 45 -8.43 11.38 14.44
N THR A 46 -7.68 11.24 13.33
CA THR A 46 -7.17 9.94 12.86
C THR A 46 -6.38 9.21 13.94
N ALA A 47 -5.52 9.93 14.68
CA ALA A 47 -4.70 9.35 15.73
C ALA A 47 -5.58 8.90 16.92
N ILE A 48 -6.50 9.77 17.35
CA ILE A 48 -7.45 9.48 18.45
C ILE A 48 -8.32 8.26 18.11
N GLN A 49 -8.88 8.22 16.90
CA GLN A 49 -9.75 7.13 16.45
C GLN A 49 -8.97 5.82 16.33
N SER A 50 -7.75 5.86 15.78
CA SER A 50 -6.88 4.69 15.71
C SER A 50 -6.56 4.13 17.09
N TYR A 51 -6.14 4.98 18.04
CA TYR A 51 -5.86 4.55 19.42
C TYR A 51 -7.08 3.94 20.13
N LYS A 52 -8.27 4.43 19.81
CA LYS A 52 -9.54 3.91 20.36
C LYS A 52 -10.10 2.71 19.60
N TYR A 53 -9.40 2.20 18.59
CA TYR A 53 -9.88 1.14 17.70
C TYR A 53 -11.25 1.47 17.07
N GLN A 54 -11.40 2.72 16.64
CA GLN A 54 -12.60 3.24 16.00
C GLN A 54 -12.37 3.48 14.51
N ASP A 55 -13.46 3.48 13.74
CA ASP A 55 -13.41 3.85 12.33
C ASP A 55 -12.88 5.28 12.17
N VAL A 56 -11.86 5.43 11.32
CA VAL A 56 -11.31 6.74 10.95
C VAL A 56 -12.33 7.47 10.07
N THR A 57 -12.80 8.62 10.55
CA THR A 57 -13.80 9.45 9.84
C THR A 57 -13.18 10.67 9.15
N ASP A 58 -11.89 10.91 9.38
CA ASP A 58 -11.15 11.99 8.76
C ASP A 58 -10.97 11.75 7.24
N LEU A 59 -10.77 12.83 6.48
CA LEU A 59 -10.55 12.85 5.04
C LEU A 59 -9.18 13.42 4.65
N TYR A 60 -8.31 13.72 5.64
CA TYR A 60 -6.97 14.28 5.42
C TYR A 60 -5.94 13.21 4.99
N TRP A 61 -4.71 13.25 5.47
CA TRP A 61 -3.59 12.40 5.02
C TRP A 61 -3.46 11.14 5.87
N ASP A 62 -2.90 10.08 5.29
CA ASP A 62 -2.53 8.84 5.99
C ASP A 62 -3.72 8.10 6.63
N ILE A 63 -4.93 8.31 6.09
CA ILE A 63 -6.15 7.59 6.46
C ILE A 63 -6.27 6.26 5.68
N PRO A 64 -7.01 5.25 6.19
CA PRO A 64 -7.12 3.94 5.54
C PRO A 64 -7.50 4.00 4.06
N GLN A 65 -8.46 4.85 3.70
CA GLN A 65 -8.98 4.96 2.34
C GLN A 65 -7.93 5.47 1.35
N ARG A 66 -7.04 6.37 1.81
CA ARG A 66 -5.97 6.91 0.96
C ARG A 66 -4.81 5.95 0.84
N VAL A 67 -4.39 5.33 1.95
CA VAL A 67 -3.39 4.24 1.93
C VAL A 67 -3.82 3.16 0.95
N TRP A 68 -5.09 2.74 0.97
CA TRP A 68 -5.65 1.81 0.00
C TRP A 68 -5.47 2.31 -1.45
N GLY A 69 -5.97 3.50 -1.75
CA GLY A 69 -5.96 4.06 -3.10
C GLY A 69 -4.56 4.28 -3.67
N VAL A 70 -3.66 4.89 -2.90
CA VAL A 70 -2.28 5.17 -3.37
C VAL A 70 -1.48 3.90 -3.53
N THR A 71 -1.71 2.89 -2.69
CA THR A 71 -0.98 1.61 -2.79
C THR A 71 -1.42 0.82 -4.00
N TYR A 72 -2.73 0.77 -4.30
CA TYR A 72 -3.22 0.17 -5.54
C TYR A 72 -2.72 0.90 -6.79
N LYS A 73 -2.63 2.23 -6.74
CA LYS A 73 -2.03 3.03 -7.82
C LYS A 73 -0.56 2.68 -8.04
N ALA A 74 0.22 2.55 -6.95
CA ALA A 74 1.63 2.15 -7.01
C ALA A 74 1.81 0.75 -7.62
N ILE A 75 0.98 -0.22 -7.21
CA ILE A 75 0.94 -1.57 -7.80
C ILE A 75 0.62 -1.51 -9.30
N ALA A 76 -0.36 -0.69 -9.71
CA ALA A 76 -0.70 -0.52 -11.11
C ALA A 76 0.46 0.07 -11.93
N SER A 77 1.18 1.07 -11.40
CA SER A 77 2.39 1.61 -12.03
C SER A 77 3.51 0.57 -12.15
N ALA A 78 3.74 -0.24 -11.11
CA ALA A 78 4.69 -1.36 -11.18
C ALA A 78 4.31 -2.38 -12.26
N ASN A 79 3.03 -2.75 -12.35
CA ASN A 79 2.54 -3.67 -13.38
C ASN A 79 2.70 -3.09 -14.80
N GLN A 80 2.49 -1.79 -14.99
CA GLN A 80 2.74 -1.11 -16.27
C GLN A 80 4.23 -1.14 -16.65
N ALA A 81 5.13 -0.93 -15.69
CA ALA A 81 6.57 -1.03 -15.94
C ALA A 81 6.98 -2.45 -16.35
N LEU A 82 6.46 -3.48 -15.66
CA LEU A 82 6.72 -4.88 -15.99
C LEU A 82 6.22 -5.26 -17.39
N ALA A 83 5.01 -4.82 -17.75
CA ALA A 83 4.46 -5.05 -19.10
C ALA A 83 5.32 -4.38 -20.18
N ALA A 84 5.77 -3.13 -19.96
CA ALA A 84 6.63 -2.43 -20.90
C ALA A 84 8.01 -3.11 -21.06
N ILE A 85 8.57 -3.68 -19.99
CA ILE A 85 9.81 -4.46 -20.03
C ILE A 85 9.62 -5.77 -20.82
N GLU A 86 8.48 -6.44 -20.62
CA GLU A 86 8.13 -7.66 -21.34
C GLU A 86 7.98 -7.39 -22.85
N GLU A 87 7.30 -6.30 -23.22
CA GLU A 87 7.14 -5.86 -24.63
C GLU A 87 8.49 -5.54 -25.31
N LEU A 88 9.50 -5.11 -24.55
CA LEU A 88 10.86 -4.89 -25.05
C LEU A 88 11.65 -6.20 -25.24
N GLY A 89 11.09 -7.34 -24.86
CA GLY A 89 11.74 -8.64 -24.95
C GLY A 89 12.65 -8.96 -23.77
N ASN A 90 12.47 -8.30 -22.62
CA ASN A 90 13.29 -8.48 -21.41
C ASN A 90 14.81 -8.32 -21.67
N PRO A 91 15.27 -7.20 -22.26
CA PRO A 91 16.71 -6.97 -22.44
C PRO A 91 17.42 -6.90 -21.09
N GLU A 92 18.65 -7.43 -21.02
CA GLU A 92 19.48 -7.49 -19.80
C GLU A 92 19.61 -6.12 -19.11
N GLU A 93 19.67 -5.04 -19.91
CA GLU A 93 19.74 -3.65 -19.43
C GLU A 93 18.54 -3.21 -18.58
N THR A 94 17.40 -3.91 -18.67
CA THR A 94 16.18 -3.63 -17.91
C THR A 94 16.00 -4.51 -16.68
N GLU A 95 16.92 -5.42 -16.38
CA GLU A 95 16.83 -6.31 -15.20
C GLU A 95 16.72 -5.53 -13.89
N GLY A 96 17.48 -4.43 -13.75
CA GLY A 96 17.40 -3.57 -12.57
C GLY A 96 16.00 -2.96 -12.39
N SER A 97 15.43 -2.41 -13.46
CA SER A 97 14.07 -1.86 -13.45
C SER A 97 13.00 -2.92 -13.22
N LYS A 98 13.22 -4.14 -13.72
CA LYS A 98 12.32 -5.29 -13.47
C LYS A 98 12.33 -5.68 -12.00
N ALA A 99 13.50 -5.77 -11.39
CA ALA A 99 13.65 -6.06 -9.97
C ALA A 99 12.99 -4.98 -9.10
N GLU A 100 13.19 -3.71 -9.44
CA GLU A 100 12.54 -2.58 -8.76
C GLU A 100 11.01 -2.65 -8.86
N ALA A 101 10.47 -2.88 -10.06
CA ALA A 101 9.03 -3.01 -10.27
C ALA A 101 8.43 -4.18 -9.44
N LEU A 102 9.10 -5.34 -9.43
CA LEU A 102 8.67 -6.50 -8.64
C LEU A 102 8.68 -6.18 -7.15
N LEU A 103 9.71 -5.48 -6.66
CA LEU A 103 9.82 -5.07 -5.26
C LEU A 103 8.70 -4.09 -4.87
N CYS A 104 8.48 -3.05 -5.67
CA CYS A 104 7.40 -2.07 -5.43
C CYS A 104 6.04 -2.75 -5.37
N ARG A 105 5.77 -3.69 -6.29
CA ARG A 105 4.54 -4.46 -6.32
C ARG A 105 4.38 -5.33 -5.06
N ALA A 106 5.41 -6.10 -4.71
CA ALA A 106 5.40 -6.95 -3.53
C ALA A 106 5.20 -6.12 -2.24
N PHE A 107 5.90 -5.00 -2.13
CA PHE A 107 5.75 -4.08 -0.99
C PHE A 107 4.34 -3.50 -0.90
N GLY A 108 3.74 -3.09 -2.03
CA GLY A 108 2.36 -2.62 -2.06
C GLY A 108 1.37 -3.68 -1.57
N HIS A 109 1.49 -4.92 -2.06
CA HIS A 109 0.65 -6.02 -1.57
C HIS A 109 0.88 -6.31 -0.09
N PHE A 110 2.13 -6.24 0.39
CA PHE A 110 2.45 -6.42 1.81
C PHE A 110 1.78 -5.35 2.68
N ILE A 111 1.83 -4.08 2.29
CA ILE A 111 1.16 -3.00 3.02
C ILE A 111 -0.35 -3.23 3.05
N LEU A 112 -0.97 -3.54 1.91
CA LEU A 112 -2.41 -3.79 1.83
C LEU A 112 -2.84 -4.98 2.70
N ALA A 113 -2.13 -6.11 2.62
CA ALA A 113 -2.46 -7.30 3.40
C ALA A 113 -2.32 -7.06 4.91
N ASN A 114 -1.25 -6.40 5.36
CA ASN A 114 -1.06 -6.13 6.79
C ASN A 114 -2.04 -5.08 7.35
N THR A 115 -2.54 -4.17 6.50
CA THR A 115 -3.47 -3.12 6.95
C THR A 115 -4.92 -3.59 6.93
N PHE A 116 -5.33 -4.37 5.91
CA PHE A 116 -6.75 -4.63 5.62
C PHE A 116 -7.18 -6.09 5.73
N CYS A 117 -6.25 -7.03 5.95
CA CYS A 117 -6.58 -8.43 6.17
C CYS A 117 -6.40 -8.83 7.63
N ILE A 118 -7.10 -9.89 8.01
CA ILE A 118 -6.80 -10.58 9.26
C ILE A 118 -5.39 -11.19 9.15
N ALA A 119 -4.64 -11.15 10.25
CA ALA A 119 -3.32 -11.75 10.32
C ALA A 119 -3.37 -13.23 9.90
N TYR A 120 -2.36 -13.66 9.14
CA TYR A 120 -2.31 -15.02 8.62
C TYR A 120 -2.44 -16.06 9.73
N ASN A 121 -3.40 -16.97 9.57
CA ASN A 121 -3.58 -18.13 10.42
C ASN A 121 -3.78 -19.36 9.51
N PRO A 122 -2.95 -20.42 9.63
CA PRO A 122 -3.04 -21.59 8.75
C PRO A 122 -4.38 -22.34 8.87
N VAL A 123 -5.16 -22.11 9.93
CA VAL A 123 -6.47 -22.74 10.13
C VAL A 123 -7.58 -22.00 9.36
N SER A 124 -7.51 -20.67 9.26
CA SER A 124 -8.57 -19.82 8.69
C SER A 124 -8.18 -19.12 7.39
N SER A 125 -6.91 -19.19 6.96
CA SER A 125 -6.39 -18.49 5.78
C SER A 125 -7.13 -18.79 4.47
N ASN A 126 -7.83 -19.92 4.40
CA ASN A 126 -8.61 -20.32 3.22
C ASN A 126 -10.01 -19.70 3.18
N THR A 127 -10.48 -19.12 4.29
CA THR A 127 -11.81 -18.53 4.43
C THR A 127 -11.77 -17.04 4.75
N ASP A 128 -10.67 -16.56 5.33
CA ASP A 128 -10.48 -15.15 5.64
C ASP A 128 -10.37 -14.35 4.33
N LEU A 129 -11.09 -13.23 4.27
CA LEU A 129 -11.09 -12.36 3.09
C LEU A 129 -9.72 -11.69 2.94
N GLY A 130 -9.17 -11.81 1.73
CA GLY A 130 -7.94 -11.12 1.32
C GLY A 130 -8.22 -9.77 0.68
N ILE A 131 -7.23 -9.25 -0.06
CA ILE A 131 -7.35 -8.08 -0.91
C ILE A 131 -7.66 -8.48 -2.36
N PRO A 132 -8.39 -7.66 -3.15
CA PRO A 132 -8.52 -7.87 -4.58
C PRO A 132 -7.15 -7.95 -5.27
N ASP A 133 -6.94 -9.01 -6.05
CA ASP A 133 -5.74 -9.20 -6.85
C ASP A 133 -5.84 -8.41 -8.16
N MET A 134 -4.82 -7.58 -8.43
CA MET A 134 -4.76 -6.77 -9.65
C MET A 134 -4.13 -7.50 -10.83
N GLU A 135 -3.43 -8.63 -10.61
CA GLU A 135 -2.95 -9.47 -11.71
C GLU A 135 -4.11 -10.22 -12.41
N ALA A 136 -5.17 -10.54 -11.67
CA ALA A 136 -6.31 -11.30 -12.17
C ALA A 136 -7.17 -10.53 -13.20
N SER A 137 -7.04 -9.21 -13.30
CA SER A 137 -7.83 -8.38 -14.23
C SER A 137 -7.51 -8.56 -15.73
N ARG A 138 -6.52 -9.39 -16.10
CA ARG A 138 -6.26 -9.76 -17.50
C ARG A 138 -7.09 -10.95 -18.03
N ASN A 139 -7.92 -11.60 -17.20
CA ASN A 139 -8.74 -12.75 -17.62
C ASN A 139 -10.25 -12.53 -17.40
N GLY A 140 -10.77 -11.38 -17.83
CA GLY A 140 -12.21 -11.09 -17.81
C GLY A 140 -12.65 -10.37 -19.09
N SER A 141 -13.28 -11.15 -19.98
CA SER A 141 -14.01 -10.82 -21.22
C SER A 141 -13.25 -10.17 -22.38
#